data_AF-A0A957DTV7-F1
#
_entry.id   AF-A0A957DTV7-F1
#
_cell.length_a   1.000
_cell.length_b   1.000
_cell.length_c   1.000
_cell.angle_alpha   90.00
_cell.angle_beta   90.00
_cell.angle_gamma   90.00
#
_symmetry.space_group_name_H-M   'P 1'
#
loop_
_entity.id
_entity.type
_entity.pdbx_description
1 polymer ?
#
loop_
_entity_poly.entity_id
_entity_poly.type
_entity_poly.pdbx_seq_one_letter_code
_entity_poly.pdbx_strand_id
1 'polypeptide(L)'
;GSWGGAQVIGGGRNFESIGRYMQQMSRLLSQRYDQRARGENQFEPLTVATDEMPAIVAALGRRVDEVWREWLREGRKVGLFFVVSTQSTRVKTLGIRGEGDLLENFSYVLMLGKLAASQYPDLVAQMEWPAVLRSIRGVRPVLIPQERPLVGTPISVSPLFIAPAPQADAFADPNNLTETAREQILGLAKELPSQAAIERRVFGYTGGAAYRAVKEVLDEAKAKRNGRGPTTTA
;
A
#
# COMPACT_ATOMS: atom_id res chain seq x y z
N GLY A 1 8.45 14.13 1.29
CA GLY A 1 8.12 15.55 1.07
C GLY A 1 6.73 15.86 1.59
N SER A 2 6.40 17.13 1.86
CA SER A 2 5.02 17.55 2.15
C SER A 2 4.24 17.65 0.84
N TRP A 3 3.35 16.70 0.57
CA TRP A 3 2.44 16.73 -0.58
C TRP A 3 1.26 17.70 -0.33
N GLY A 4 1.58 18.94 0.05
CA GLY A 4 0.57 19.94 0.38
C GLY A 4 -0.39 19.48 1.48
N GLY A 5 -1.70 19.54 1.20
CA GLY A 5 -2.77 19.11 2.10
C GLY A 5 -2.97 17.59 2.16
N ALA A 6 -2.24 16.79 1.38
CA ALA A 6 -2.39 15.35 1.41
C ALA A 6 -2.03 14.78 2.80
N GLN A 7 -2.77 13.75 3.20
CA GLN A 7 -2.42 13.02 4.40
C GLN A 7 -1.09 12.28 4.20
N VAL A 8 -0.12 12.54 5.09
CA VAL A 8 1.16 11.84 5.08
C VAL A 8 1.05 10.59 5.95
N ILE A 9 1.32 9.44 5.35
CA ILE A 9 1.40 8.14 6.02
C ILE A 9 2.85 7.67 5.97
N GLY A 10 3.37 7.11 7.07
CA GLY A 10 4.74 6.61 7.09
C GLY A 10 5.84 7.66 7.24
N GLY A 11 5.48 8.89 7.64
CA GLY A 11 6.45 9.91 7.99
C GLY A 11 7.47 9.40 9.03
N GLY A 12 8.73 9.82 8.91
CA GLY A 12 9.79 9.40 9.83
C GLY A 12 10.17 7.92 9.73
N ARG A 13 10.02 7.28 8.56
CA ARG A 13 10.27 5.84 8.33
C ARG A 13 9.31 4.92 9.11
N ASN A 14 8.10 5.38 9.42
CA ASN A 14 7.07 4.54 10.04
C ASN A 14 6.47 3.55 9.01
N PHE A 15 7.24 2.53 8.65
CA PHE A 15 6.82 1.50 7.70
C PHE A 15 5.62 0.71 8.20
N GLU A 16 5.46 0.55 9.50
CA GLU A 16 4.30 -0.13 10.09
C GLU A 16 2.98 0.56 9.69
N SER A 17 2.92 1.90 9.80
CA SER A 17 1.74 2.66 9.38
C SER A 17 1.45 2.51 7.87
N ILE A 18 2.49 2.43 7.04
CA ILE A 18 2.36 2.14 5.61
C ILE A 18 1.77 0.73 5.41
N GLY A 19 2.27 -0.27 6.15
CA GLY A 19 1.78 -1.64 6.08
C GLY A 19 0.32 -1.78 6.51
N ARG A 20 -0.12 -1.06 7.55
CA ARG A 20 -1.53 -1.01 7.97
C ARG A 20 -2.40 -0.35 6.90
N TYR A 21 -1.93 0.75 6.32
CA TYR A 21 -2.64 1.45 5.26
C TYR A 21 -2.79 0.59 4.00
N MET A 22 -1.74 -0.11 3.55
CA MET A 22 -1.82 -1.01 2.39
C MET A 22 -2.88 -2.10 2.58
N GLN A 23 -2.98 -2.68 3.79
CA GLN A 23 -4.03 -3.65 4.05
C GLN A 23 -5.44 -3.04 4.07
N GLN A 24 -5.58 -1.80 4.57
CA GLN A 24 -6.83 -1.06 4.46
C GLN A 24 -7.21 -0.84 2.99
N MET A 25 -6.25 -0.58 2.11
CA MET A 25 -6.47 -0.43 0.67
C MET A 25 -6.89 -1.73 -0.01
N SER A 26 -6.31 -2.87 0.38
CA SER A 26 -6.79 -4.18 -0.09
C SER A 26 -8.26 -4.42 0.27
N ARG A 27 -8.66 -4.13 1.51
CA ARG A 27 -10.08 -4.24 1.92
C ARG A 27 -10.99 -3.29 1.15
N LEU A 28 -10.54 -2.06 0.92
CA LEU A 28 -11.29 -1.07 0.14
C LEU A 28 -11.48 -1.54 -1.30
N LEU A 29 -10.45 -2.14 -1.91
CA LEU A 29 -10.54 -2.72 -3.25
C LEU A 29 -11.62 -3.82 -3.30
N SER A 30 -11.59 -4.78 -2.37
CA SER A 30 -12.62 -5.83 -2.29
C SER A 30 -14.03 -5.26 -2.07
N GLN A 31 -14.17 -4.32 -1.12
CA GLN A 31 -15.45 -3.69 -0.82
C GLN A 31 -16.06 -3.00 -2.05
N ARG A 32 -15.26 -2.24 -2.81
CA ARG A 32 -15.75 -1.55 -4.01
C ARG A 32 -16.11 -2.52 -5.12
N TYR A 33 -15.44 -3.67 -5.20
CA TYR A 33 -15.84 -4.73 -6.13
C TYR A 33 -17.16 -5.40 -5.73
N ASP A 34 -17.41 -5.63 -4.44
CA ASP A 34 -18.69 -6.13 -3.95
C ASP A 34 -19.84 -5.16 -4.24
N GLN A 35 -19.60 -3.86 -4.01
CA GLN A 35 -20.51 -2.77 -4.39
C GLN A 35 -20.81 -2.78 -5.89
N ARG A 36 -19.77 -2.93 -6.71
CA ARG A 36 -19.89 -2.99 -8.16
C ARG A 36 -20.70 -4.20 -8.64
N ALA A 37 -20.51 -5.36 -8.02
CA ALA A 37 -21.30 -6.55 -8.31
C ALA A 37 -22.81 -6.34 -8.00
N ARG A 38 -23.13 -5.40 -7.11
CA ARG A 38 -24.52 -5.01 -6.78
C ARG A 38 -25.06 -3.86 -7.66
N GLY A 39 -24.28 -3.41 -8.64
CA GLY A 39 -24.69 -2.38 -9.61
C GLY A 39 -24.16 -0.97 -9.35
N GLU A 40 -23.36 -0.75 -8.30
CA GLU A 40 -22.69 0.54 -8.10
C GLU A 40 -21.61 0.75 -9.18
N ASN A 41 -21.73 1.82 -9.97
CA ASN A 41 -20.81 2.11 -11.07
C ASN A 41 -20.04 3.44 -10.90
N GLN A 42 -20.26 4.13 -9.78
CA GLN A 42 -19.60 5.39 -9.45
C GLN A 42 -18.91 5.25 -8.11
N PHE A 43 -17.60 5.54 -8.09
CA PHE A 43 -16.77 5.44 -6.91
C PHE A 43 -15.97 6.71 -6.75
N GLU A 44 -15.92 7.24 -5.52
CA GLU A 44 -15.12 8.42 -5.23
C GLU A 44 -13.64 8.14 -5.50
N PRO A 45 -12.97 8.96 -6.34
CA PRO A 45 -11.56 8.77 -6.65
C PRO A 45 -10.66 8.81 -5.40
N LEU A 46 -9.83 7.79 -5.23
CA LEU A 46 -8.76 7.79 -4.22
C LEU A 46 -7.41 7.60 -4.91
N THR A 47 -6.51 8.56 -4.74
CA THR A 47 -5.15 8.50 -5.28
C THR A 47 -4.15 8.33 -4.16
N VAL A 48 -3.33 7.29 -4.23
CA VAL A 48 -2.20 7.10 -3.32
C VAL A 48 -0.90 7.41 -4.04
N ALA A 49 -0.12 8.32 -3.46
CA ALA A 49 1.21 8.66 -3.94
C ALA A 49 2.26 8.09 -2.98
N THR A 50 3.25 7.40 -3.52
CA THR A 50 4.37 6.88 -2.74
C THR A 50 5.66 7.55 -3.13
N ASP A 51 6.40 7.99 -2.12
CA ASP A 51 7.77 8.46 -2.24
C ASP A 51 8.71 7.31 -1.88
N GLU A 52 9.67 7.02 -2.74
CA GLU A 52 10.66 5.95 -2.57
C GLU A 52 10.06 4.54 -2.37
N MET A 53 9.33 4.05 -3.38
CA MET A 53 8.78 2.70 -3.42
C MET A 53 9.80 1.58 -3.08
N PRO A 54 11.06 1.62 -3.56
CA PRO A 54 12.05 0.61 -3.19
C PRO A 54 12.27 0.45 -1.69
N ALA A 55 12.24 1.53 -0.91
CA ALA A 55 12.38 1.47 0.54
C ALA A 55 11.17 0.81 1.21
N ILE A 56 9.96 1.08 0.69
CA ILE A 56 8.71 0.48 1.18
C ILE A 56 8.71 -1.03 0.93
N VAL A 57 9.05 -1.45 -0.29
CA VAL A 57 9.16 -2.87 -0.67
C VAL A 57 10.22 -3.57 0.18
N ALA A 58 11.38 -2.93 0.39
CA ALA A 58 12.44 -3.50 1.23
C ALA A 58 12.00 -3.69 2.69
N ALA A 59 11.22 -2.75 3.25
CA ALA A 59 10.78 -2.80 4.64
C ALA A 59 9.59 -3.75 4.88
N LEU A 60 8.66 -3.84 3.95
CA LEU A 60 7.39 -4.55 4.13
C LEU A 60 7.29 -5.88 3.36
N GLY A 61 8.17 -6.10 2.39
CA GLY A 61 8.27 -7.34 1.64
C GLY A 61 6.99 -7.70 0.86
N ARG A 62 6.71 -9.01 0.77
CA ARG A 62 5.67 -9.58 -0.11
C ARG A 62 4.25 -9.03 0.12
N ARG A 63 3.94 -8.53 1.32
CA ARG A 63 2.60 -7.99 1.64
C ARG A 63 2.27 -6.73 0.83
N VAL A 64 3.28 -5.94 0.45
CA VAL A 64 3.09 -4.77 -0.40
C VAL A 64 2.94 -5.19 -1.84
N ASP A 65 3.73 -6.16 -2.30
CA ASP A 65 3.71 -6.66 -3.68
C ASP A 65 2.31 -7.13 -4.09
N GLU A 66 1.62 -7.91 -3.26
CA GLU A 66 0.29 -8.46 -3.59
C GLU A 66 -0.77 -7.36 -3.75
N VAL A 67 -0.94 -6.53 -2.71
CA VAL A 67 -1.91 -5.41 -2.72
C VAL A 67 -1.63 -4.48 -3.89
N TRP A 68 -0.37 -4.14 -4.10
CA TRP A 68 0.06 -3.27 -5.17
C TRP A 68 -0.31 -3.80 -6.56
N ARG A 69 -0.04 -5.08 -6.81
CA ARG A 69 -0.28 -5.71 -8.12
C ARG A 69 -1.76 -5.79 -8.44
N GLU A 70 -2.57 -6.23 -7.48
CA GLU A 70 -4.03 -6.21 -7.60
C GLU A 70 -4.50 -4.79 -7.90
N TRP A 71 -3.94 -3.81 -7.20
CA TRP A 71 -4.36 -2.42 -7.37
C TRP A 71 -4.04 -1.86 -8.76
N LEU A 72 -2.84 -2.11 -9.27
CA LEU A 72 -2.44 -1.67 -10.61
C LEU A 72 -3.26 -2.34 -11.71
N ARG A 73 -3.68 -3.61 -11.53
CA ARG A 73 -4.47 -4.33 -12.53
C ARG A 73 -5.94 -3.91 -12.51
N GLU A 74 -6.48 -3.61 -11.33
CA GLU A 74 -7.93 -3.60 -11.14
C GLU A 74 -8.51 -2.29 -10.58
N GLY A 75 -7.68 -1.48 -9.91
CA GLY A 75 -8.12 -0.29 -9.18
C GLY A 75 -8.88 0.74 -10.02
N ARG A 76 -8.50 0.87 -11.30
CA ARG A 76 -9.13 1.83 -12.24
C ARG A 76 -10.65 1.67 -12.30
N LYS A 77 -11.17 0.44 -12.27
CA LYS A 77 -12.61 0.16 -12.44
C LYS A 77 -13.44 0.59 -11.22
N VAL A 78 -12.78 0.78 -10.08
CA VAL A 78 -13.39 1.13 -8.81
C VAL A 78 -12.86 2.46 -8.27
N GLY A 79 -12.38 3.34 -9.13
CA GLY A 79 -11.98 4.70 -8.75
C GLY A 79 -10.77 4.76 -7.82
N LEU A 80 -9.84 3.81 -7.94
CA LEU A 80 -8.62 3.82 -7.16
C LEU A 80 -7.39 3.98 -8.06
N PHE A 81 -6.50 4.90 -7.70
CA PHE A 81 -5.39 5.37 -8.52
C PHE A 81 -4.08 5.41 -7.74
N PHE A 82 -2.98 5.30 -8.49
CA PHE A 82 -1.67 5.15 -7.91
C PHE A 82 -0.62 6.03 -8.60
N VAL A 83 0.20 6.70 -7.79
CA VAL A 83 1.34 7.52 -8.23
C VAL A 83 2.60 7.02 -7.54
N VAL A 84 3.63 6.76 -8.34
CA VAL A 84 4.89 6.21 -7.84
C VAL A 84 6.02 7.17 -8.16
N SER A 85 6.71 7.62 -7.13
CA SER A 85 8.03 8.23 -7.27
C SER A 85 9.10 7.16 -7.01
N THR A 86 10.06 7.07 -7.93
CA THR A 86 11.20 6.16 -7.83
C THR A 86 12.41 6.76 -8.53
N GLN A 87 13.59 6.51 -7.98
CA GLN A 87 14.86 6.83 -8.65
C GLN A 87 15.35 5.68 -9.55
N SER A 88 14.71 4.50 -9.48
CA SER A 88 15.05 3.33 -10.28
C SER A 88 13.86 2.86 -11.10
N THR A 89 14.08 2.63 -12.39
CA THR A 89 13.11 2.04 -13.32
C THR A 89 13.11 0.51 -13.28
N ARG A 90 13.93 -0.12 -12.43
CA ARG A 90 14.06 -1.58 -12.38
C ARG A 90 12.81 -2.21 -11.75
N VAL A 91 12.15 -3.13 -12.47
CA VAL A 91 10.95 -3.86 -11.99
C VAL A 91 11.16 -4.55 -10.63
N LYS A 92 12.38 -5.06 -10.36
CA LYS A 92 12.74 -5.70 -9.09
C LYS A 92 12.66 -4.72 -7.91
N THR A 93 13.06 -3.47 -8.11
CA THR A 93 13.06 -2.45 -7.06
C THR A 93 11.67 -1.87 -6.81
N LEU A 94 10.70 -2.18 -7.67
CA LEU A 94 9.32 -1.72 -7.57
C LEU A 94 8.35 -2.79 -7.02
N GLY A 95 8.85 -3.94 -6.54
CA GLY A 95 8.00 -5.01 -6.00
C GLY A 95 7.23 -5.82 -7.06
N ILE A 96 7.53 -5.63 -8.34
CA ILE A 96 6.83 -6.27 -9.48
C ILE A 96 7.74 -7.26 -10.23
N ARG A 97 8.61 -7.98 -9.50
CA ARG A 97 9.53 -8.95 -10.10
C ARG A 97 8.75 -10.07 -10.81
N GLY A 98 9.03 -10.26 -12.10
CA GLY A 98 8.37 -11.27 -12.95
C GLY A 98 7.13 -10.75 -13.68
N GLU A 99 6.69 -9.53 -13.37
CA GLU A 99 5.49 -8.91 -13.95
C GLU A 99 5.86 -7.53 -14.54
N GLY A 100 6.78 -7.53 -15.51
CA GLY A 100 7.23 -6.30 -16.17
C GLY A 100 6.12 -5.58 -16.96
N ASP A 101 5.11 -6.34 -17.39
CA ASP A 101 3.86 -5.88 -18.00
C ASP A 101 3.09 -4.92 -17.10
N LEU A 102 3.24 -5.01 -15.77
CA LEU A 102 2.57 -4.07 -14.85
C LEU A 102 3.00 -2.62 -15.04
N LEU A 103 4.19 -2.36 -15.59
CA LEU A 103 4.60 -1.00 -15.93
C LEU A 103 3.74 -0.40 -17.06
N GLU A 104 3.10 -1.23 -17.87
CA GLU A 104 2.19 -0.80 -18.95
C GLU A 104 0.84 -0.32 -18.40
N ASN A 105 0.48 -0.72 -17.18
CA ASN A 105 -0.74 -0.23 -16.51
C ASN A 105 -0.62 1.24 -16.08
N PHE A 106 0.60 1.80 -16.04
CA PHE A 106 0.79 3.24 -15.86
C PHE A 106 0.44 3.98 -17.13
N SER A 107 -0.74 4.61 -17.11
CA SER A 107 -1.21 5.47 -18.21
C SER A 107 -0.27 6.65 -18.50
N TYR A 108 0.51 7.06 -17.49
CA TYR A 108 1.43 8.17 -17.54
C TYR A 108 2.74 7.80 -16.84
N VAL A 109 3.86 8.03 -17.52
CA VAL A 109 5.20 7.90 -16.94
C VAL A 109 5.95 9.20 -17.16
N LEU A 110 6.23 9.92 -16.07
CA LEU A 110 7.01 11.14 -16.08
C LEU A 110 8.48 10.81 -15.80
N MET A 111 9.34 11.09 -16.77
CA MET A 111 10.79 10.92 -16.66
C MET A 111 11.46 12.28 -16.50
N LEU A 112 12.40 12.39 -15.57
CA LEU A 112 13.03 13.64 -15.18
C LEU A 112 14.55 13.60 -15.31
N GLY A 113 15.15 14.76 -15.54
CA GLY A 113 16.59 15.00 -15.48
C GLY A 113 17.40 14.06 -16.36
N LYS A 114 18.45 13.46 -15.78
CA LYS A 114 19.39 12.58 -16.50
C LYS A 114 18.70 11.40 -17.19
N LEU A 115 17.65 10.85 -16.59
CA LEU A 115 16.91 9.73 -17.19
C LEU A 115 16.22 10.18 -18.48
N ALA A 116 15.53 11.31 -18.46
CA ALA A 116 14.90 11.89 -19.64
C ALA A 116 15.93 12.21 -20.74
N ALA A 117 17.05 12.86 -20.37
CA ALA A 117 18.13 13.19 -21.29
C ALA A 117 18.79 11.95 -21.93
N SER A 118 18.95 10.87 -21.17
CA SER A 118 19.53 9.63 -21.68
C SER A 118 18.62 8.86 -22.63
N GLN A 119 17.30 8.88 -22.40
CA GLN A 119 16.35 8.08 -23.19
C GLN A 119 15.78 8.83 -24.39
N TYR A 120 15.67 10.16 -24.29
CA TYR A 120 15.06 11.01 -25.31
C TYR A 120 15.90 12.27 -25.55
N PRO A 121 17.18 12.14 -25.93
CA PRO A 121 18.10 13.28 -26.07
C PRO A 121 17.55 14.36 -27.02
N ASP A 122 16.97 13.95 -28.15
CA ASP A 122 16.46 14.88 -29.16
C ASP A 122 15.24 15.67 -28.68
N LEU A 123 14.39 15.07 -27.84
CA LEU A 123 13.19 15.72 -27.33
C LEU A 123 13.49 16.78 -26.26
N VAL A 124 14.64 16.67 -25.59
CA VAL A 124 14.97 17.51 -24.42
C VAL A 124 16.25 18.34 -24.62
N ALA A 125 16.85 18.32 -25.80
CA ALA A 125 18.15 18.95 -26.08
C ALA A 125 18.23 20.43 -25.68
N GLN A 126 17.11 21.16 -25.77
CA GLN A 126 17.02 22.59 -25.44
C GLN A 126 16.39 22.87 -24.07
N MET A 127 16.10 21.83 -23.29
CA MET A 127 15.49 21.98 -21.97
C MET A 127 16.56 22.14 -20.89
N GLU A 128 16.52 23.25 -20.16
CA GLU A 128 17.34 23.43 -18.96
C GLU A 128 17.07 22.34 -17.91
N TRP A 129 15.80 21.90 -17.82
CA TRP A 129 15.34 20.85 -16.92
C TRP A 129 14.66 19.74 -17.75
N PRO A 130 15.43 18.73 -18.23
CA PRO A 130 14.88 17.67 -19.07
C PRO A 130 13.72 16.96 -18.40
N ALA A 131 12.57 16.92 -19.06
CA ALA A 131 11.40 16.23 -18.58
C ALA A 131 10.53 15.74 -19.74
N VAL A 132 10.09 14.49 -19.64
CA VAL A 132 9.33 13.81 -20.69
C VAL A 132 8.14 13.08 -20.08
N LEU A 133 6.97 13.27 -20.67
CA LEU A 133 5.79 12.47 -20.37
C LEU A 133 5.58 11.41 -21.44
N ARG A 134 5.61 10.14 -21.04
CA ARG A 134 5.17 9.01 -21.84
C ARG A 134 3.73 8.66 -21.49
N SER A 135 2.90 8.49 -22.51
CA SER A 135 1.51 8.04 -22.39
C SER A 135 1.11 7.16 -23.57
N ILE A 136 -0.12 6.64 -23.58
CA ILE A 136 -0.68 5.92 -24.74
C ILE A 136 -0.72 6.76 -26.01
N ARG A 137 -0.71 8.10 -25.90
CA ARG A 137 -0.72 9.02 -27.04
C ARG A 137 0.69 9.32 -27.57
N GLY A 138 1.71 8.64 -27.04
CA GLY A 138 3.10 8.85 -27.38
C GLY A 138 3.89 9.58 -26.30
N VAL A 139 5.12 9.94 -26.68
CA VAL A 139 6.13 10.57 -25.82
C VAL A 139 6.25 12.05 -26.20
N ARG A 140 6.24 12.94 -25.21
CA ARG A 140 6.40 14.39 -25.45
C ARG A 140 7.22 15.06 -24.35
N PRO A 141 8.00 16.11 -24.67
CA PRO A 141 8.60 16.95 -23.65
C PRO A 141 7.51 17.67 -22.84
N VAL A 142 7.78 17.91 -21.57
CA VAL A 142 6.88 18.67 -20.68
C VAL A 142 7.65 19.68 -19.87
N LEU A 143 7.09 20.88 -19.72
CA LEU A 143 7.64 21.90 -18.83
C LEU A 143 7.06 21.70 -17.43
N ILE A 144 7.94 21.64 -16.43
CA ILE A 144 7.55 21.55 -15.02
C ILE A 144 7.72 22.94 -14.43
N PRO A 145 6.62 23.62 -14.05
CA PRO A 145 6.70 24.95 -13.43
C PRO A 145 7.55 24.88 -12.17
N GLN A 146 8.56 25.76 -12.09
CA GLN A 146 9.37 25.94 -10.90
C GLN A 146 8.70 27.01 -10.04
N GLU A 147 7.72 26.62 -9.22
CA GLU A 147 7.44 27.43 -8.04
C GLU A 147 8.59 27.20 -7.06
N ARG A 148 9.57 28.11 -7.04
CA ARG A 148 10.48 28.18 -5.89
C ARG A 148 9.62 28.64 -4.72
N PRO A 149 9.40 27.82 -3.67
CA PRO A 149 8.68 28.30 -2.52
C PRO A 149 9.47 29.51 -1.97
N LEU A 150 8.85 30.68 -2.00
CA LEU A 150 9.37 31.86 -1.31
C LEU A 150 9.52 31.49 0.16
N VAL A 151 10.74 31.63 0.68
CA VAL A 151 11.07 31.36 2.09
C VAL A 151 10.03 32.08 2.96
N GLY A 152 9.22 31.32 3.69
CA GLY A 152 8.21 31.86 4.61
C GLY A 152 6.77 31.92 4.09
N THR A 153 6.46 31.40 2.90
CA THR A 153 5.05 31.30 2.46
C THR A 153 4.37 30.11 3.13
N PRO A 154 3.35 30.31 3.98
CA PRO A 154 2.59 29.20 4.51
C PRO A 154 1.87 28.50 3.35
N ILE A 155 2.21 27.24 3.11
CA ILE A 155 1.52 26.38 2.16
C ILE A 155 0.12 26.11 2.75
N SER A 156 -0.86 26.94 2.39
CA SER A 156 -2.26 26.69 2.72
C SER A 156 -2.89 25.87 1.61
N VAL A 157 -2.96 24.56 1.84
CA VAL A 157 -3.74 23.65 1.01
C VAL A 157 -4.72 22.99 1.94
N SER A 158 -5.99 23.38 1.82
CA SER A 158 -7.08 22.63 2.44
C SER A 158 -7.27 21.35 1.62
N PRO A 159 -7.00 20.16 2.15
CA PRO A 159 -7.37 18.94 1.43
C PRO A 159 -8.89 18.88 1.29
N LEU A 160 -9.36 18.70 0.05
CA LEU A 160 -10.77 18.41 -0.23
C LEU A 160 -11.20 17.05 0.37
N PHE A 161 -10.23 16.18 0.66
CA PHE A 161 -10.43 14.88 1.30
C PHE A 161 -9.14 14.42 1.98
N ILE A 162 -9.22 14.07 3.26
CA ILE A 162 -8.16 13.41 4.03
C ILE A 162 -8.53 11.94 4.08
N ALA A 163 -7.66 11.04 3.61
CA ALA A 163 -7.91 9.62 3.78
C ALA A 163 -8.08 9.31 5.28
N PRO A 164 -8.97 8.39 5.67
CA PRO A 164 -9.12 8.06 7.07
C PRO A 164 -7.77 7.55 7.60
N ALA A 165 -7.34 8.09 8.74
CA ALA A 165 -6.13 7.62 9.42
C ALA A 165 -6.18 6.09 9.56
N PRO A 166 -5.05 5.39 9.35
CA PRO A 166 -5.02 3.94 9.52
C PRO A 166 -5.52 3.61 10.93
N GLN A 167 -6.68 2.98 11.02
CA GLN A 167 -7.24 2.59 12.31
C GLN A 167 -6.29 1.57 12.96
N ALA A 168 -5.88 1.85 14.20
CA ALA A 168 -4.94 1.01 14.93
C ALA A 168 -5.54 -0.36 15.32
N ASP A 169 -6.87 -0.48 15.33
CA ASP A 169 -7.53 -1.50 16.14
C ASP A 169 -8.01 -2.76 15.39
N ALA A 170 -7.62 -2.99 14.14
CA ALA A 170 -8.25 -4.07 13.36
C ALA A 170 -7.29 -4.91 12.50
N PHE A 171 -6.00 -4.98 12.82
CA PHE A 171 -5.08 -5.82 12.05
C PHE A 171 -4.34 -6.81 12.93
N ALA A 172 -4.40 -8.07 12.53
CA ALA A 172 -3.59 -9.12 13.12
C ALA A 172 -2.12 -8.88 12.73
N ASP A 173 -1.30 -8.58 13.72
CA ASP A 173 0.13 -8.82 13.65
C ASP A 173 0.46 -10.04 14.52
N PRO A 174 0.68 -11.24 13.94
CA PRO A 174 1.00 -12.44 14.71
C PRO A 174 2.19 -12.24 15.66
N ASN A 175 3.14 -11.38 15.27
CA ASN A 175 4.35 -11.11 16.06
C ASN A 175 4.13 -10.04 17.14
N ASN A 176 3.01 -9.33 17.13
CA ASN A 176 2.73 -8.21 18.03
C ASN A 176 1.23 -8.13 18.42
N LEU A 177 0.64 -9.29 18.74
CA LEU A 177 -0.73 -9.36 19.27
C LEU A 177 -0.79 -8.75 20.67
N THR A 178 -1.72 -7.82 20.87
CA THR A 178 -2.05 -7.31 22.21
C THR A 178 -2.67 -8.40 23.08
N GLU A 179 -2.51 -8.29 24.40
CA GLU A 179 -3.08 -9.26 25.34
C GLU A 179 -4.61 -9.32 25.22
N THR A 180 -5.25 -8.16 25.00
CA THR A 180 -6.69 -8.07 24.75
C THR A 180 -7.13 -8.85 23.51
N ALA A 181 -6.35 -8.81 22.41
CA ALA A 181 -6.65 -9.59 21.21
C ALA A 181 -6.48 -11.10 21.46
N ARG A 182 -5.48 -11.50 22.24
CA ARG A 182 -5.27 -12.91 22.64
C ARG A 182 -6.45 -13.43 23.47
N GLU A 183 -6.91 -12.66 24.46
CA GLU A 183 -8.07 -13.01 25.29
C GLU A 183 -9.35 -13.13 24.45
N GLN A 184 -9.58 -12.19 23.52
CA GLN A 184 -10.72 -12.22 22.60
C GLN A 184 -10.70 -13.49 21.72
N ILE A 185 -9.54 -13.86 21.16
CA ILE A 185 -9.39 -15.09 20.36
C ILE A 185 -9.75 -16.32 21.20
N LEU A 186 -9.21 -16.42 22.43
CA LEU A 186 -9.46 -17.57 23.31
C LEU A 186 -10.91 -17.66 23.79
N GLY A 187 -11.55 -16.51 24.04
CA GLY A 187 -12.97 -16.45 24.38
C GLY A 187 -13.85 -16.93 23.22
N LEU A 188 -13.63 -16.35 22.03
CA LEU A 188 -14.41 -16.67 20.83
C LEU A 188 -14.18 -18.11 20.33
N ALA A 189 -13.03 -18.71 20.61
CA ALA A 189 -12.76 -20.10 20.26
C ALA A 189 -13.65 -21.12 20.98
N LYS A 190 -14.30 -20.72 22.08
CA LYS A 190 -15.29 -21.55 22.78
C LYS A 190 -16.69 -21.45 22.16
N GLU A 191 -16.97 -20.36 21.47
CA GLU A 191 -18.31 -19.99 21.01
C GLU A 191 -18.49 -20.16 19.50
N LEU A 192 -17.42 -19.93 18.72
CA LEU A 192 -17.47 -19.93 17.27
C LEU A 192 -17.06 -21.28 16.67
N PRO A 193 -17.74 -21.73 15.61
CA PRO A 193 -17.58 -23.08 15.06
C PRO A 193 -16.31 -23.25 14.21
N SER A 194 -15.61 -22.17 13.84
CA SER A 194 -14.45 -22.24 12.96
C SER A 194 -13.45 -21.12 13.18
N GLN A 195 -12.18 -21.40 12.84
CA GLN A 195 -11.09 -20.43 12.90
C GLN A 195 -11.37 -19.20 12.04
N ALA A 196 -11.90 -19.40 10.82
CA ALA A 196 -12.28 -18.31 9.94
C ALA A 196 -13.38 -17.40 10.53
N ALA A 197 -14.29 -17.94 11.35
CA ALA A 197 -15.28 -17.14 12.05
C ALA A 197 -14.63 -16.26 13.15
N ILE A 198 -13.64 -16.79 13.86
CA ILE A 198 -12.85 -16.05 14.86
C ILE A 198 -12.05 -14.94 14.17
N GLU A 199 -11.36 -15.25 13.07
CA GLU A 199 -10.60 -14.28 12.27
C GLU A 199 -11.48 -13.09 11.85
N ARG A 200 -12.65 -13.38 11.28
CA ARG A 200 -13.59 -12.35 10.84
C ARG A 200 -14.14 -11.53 12.02
N ARG A 201 -14.34 -12.15 13.17
CA ARG A 201 -14.89 -11.48 14.37
C ARG A 201 -13.86 -10.57 15.05
N VAL A 202 -12.60 -11.00 15.13
CA VAL A 202 -11.53 -10.27 15.82
C VAL A 202 -10.89 -9.22 14.90
N PHE A 203 -10.64 -9.58 13.64
CA PHE A 203 -9.85 -8.74 12.73
C PHE A 203 -10.65 -8.18 11.55
N GLY A 204 -11.91 -8.61 11.37
CA GLY A 204 -12.76 -8.13 10.28
C GLY A 204 -12.43 -8.73 8.90
N TYR A 205 -11.49 -9.68 8.82
CA TYR A 205 -11.13 -10.39 7.59
C TYR A 205 -10.62 -11.81 7.89
N THR A 206 -10.49 -12.64 6.86
CA THR A 206 -10.02 -14.04 6.96
C THR A 206 -8.75 -14.25 6.14
N GLY A 207 -7.87 -15.15 6.59
CA GLY A 207 -6.66 -15.55 5.89
C GLY A 207 -5.40 -14.77 6.28
N GLY A 208 -4.26 -15.20 5.72
CA GLY A 208 -2.96 -14.52 5.85
C GLY A 208 -2.51 -14.30 7.29
N ALA A 209 -2.39 -13.03 7.69
CA ALA A 209 -1.95 -12.65 9.03
C ALA A 209 -3.00 -12.96 10.11
N ALA A 210 -4.29 -12.82 9.82
CA ALA A 210 -5.36 -13.17 10.76
C ALA A 210 -5.35 -14.68 11.05
N TYR A 211 -5.21 -15.50 10.00
CA TYR A 211 -5.10 -16.95 10.16
C TYR A 211 -3.91 -17.34 11.04
N ARG A 212 -2.72 -16.79 10.78
CA ARG A 212 -1.52 -17.09 11.57
C ARG A 212 -1.66 -16.67 13.02
N ALA A 213 -2.16 -15.45 13.27
CA ALA A 213 -2.40 -14.92 14.61
C ALA A 213 -3.37 -15.81 15.41
N VAL A 214 -4.52 -16.15 14.83
CA VAL A 214 -5.50 -17.02 15.50
C VAL A 214 -4.91 -18.42 15.72
N LYS A 215 -4.23 -18.99 14.71
CA LYS A 215 -3.62 -20.32 14.82
C LYS A 215 -2.59 -20.40 15.94
N GLU A 216 -1.65 -19.45 15.98
CA GLU A 216 -0.58 -19.42 16.99
C GLU A 216 -1.14 -19.35 18.40
N VAL A 217 -2.11 -18.46 18.65
CA VAL A 217 -2.77 -18.35 19.96
C VAL A 217 -3.48 -19.65 20.36
N LEU A 218 -4.18 -20.30 19.42
CA LEU A 218 -4.88 -21.56 19.70
C LEU A 218 -3.92 -22.73 19.91
N ASP A 219 -2.84 -22.79 19.15
CA ASP A 219 -1.81 -23.83 19.28
C ASP A 219 -1.01 -23.67 20.58
N GLU A 220 -0.67 -22.44 20.98
CA GLU A 220 -0.08 -22.12 22.29
C GLU A 220 -0.98 -22.56 23.45
N ALA A 221 -2.29 -22.27 23.36
CA ALA A 221 -3.25 -22.66 24.38
C ALA A 221 -3.39 -24.19 24.49
N LYS A 222 -3.38 -24.90 23.36
CA LYS A 222 -3.37 -26.37 23.32
C LYS A 222 -2.07 -26.94 23.90
N ALA A 223 -0.92 -26.35 23.58
CA ALA A 223 0.38 -26.78 24.09
C ALA A 223 0.47 -26.62 25.62
N LYS A 224 0.01 -25.48 26.16
CA LYS A 224 -0.10 -25.24 27.61
C LYS A 224 -1.03 -26.24 28.30
N ARG A 225 -2.14 -26.61 27.64
CA ARG A 225 -3.11 -27.59 28.17
C ARG A 225 -2.60 -29.03 28.13
N ASN A 226 -1.70 -29.35 27.19
CA ASN A 226 -1.13 -30.69 27.01
C ASN A 226 0.26 -30.88 27.67
N GLY A 227 0.76 -29.91 28.44
CA GLY A 227 1.98 -30.05 29.23
C GLY A 227 3.30 -30.17 28.46
N ARG A 228 3.35 -29.81 27.17
CA ARG A 228 4.61 -29.75 26.41
C ARG A 228 5.21 -28.35 26.48
N GLY A 229 6.24 -28.17 27.30
CA GLY A 229 7.09 -26.98 27.30
C GLY A 229 7.95 -26.85 26.04
N PRO A 230 8.46 -25.65 25.71
CA PRO A 230 9.16 -25.38 24.46
C PRO A 230 10.51 -26.10 24.38
N THR A 231 10.71 -26.87 23.30
CA THR A 231 12.02 -27.42 22.94
C THR A 231 12.91 -26.28 22.45
N THR A 232 13.86 -25.87 23.28
CA THR A 232 14.92 -24.94 22.88
C THR A 232 15.98 -25.73 22.14
N THR A 233 16.13 -25.52 20.83
CA THR A 233 17.32 -25.96 20.09
C THR A 233 18.38 -24.87 20.22
N ALA A 234 19.52 -25.25 20.81
CA ALA A 234 20.78 -24.51 20.82
C ALA A 234 21.44 -24.50 19.44
#